data_AF-A0A7V9MAK6-F1
#
_entry.id   AF-A0A7V9MAK6-F1
#
_cell.length_a   1.000
_cell.length_b   1.000
_cell.length_c   1.000
_cell.angle_alpha   90.00
_cell.angle_beta   90.00
_cell.angle_gamma   90.00
#
_symmetry.space_group_name_H-M   'P 1'
#
loop_
_entity.id
_entity.type
_entity.pdbx_description
1 polymer ?
#
loop_
_entity_poly.entity_id
_entity_poly.type
_entity_poly.pdbx_seq_one_letter_code
_entity_poly.pdbx_strand_id
1 'polypeptide(L)' 'DEYYNEESDQQGLAEVILAKHRNGPTGSEKLSFLKRYAKFADLAA' A
#
# COMPACT_ATOMS: atom_id res chain seq x y z
N ASP A 1 5.50 -10.48 -0.19
CA ASP A 1 4.48 -11.52 -0.40
C ASP A 1 4.02 -11.68 -1.84
N GLU A 2 3.54 -10.66 -2.55
CA GLU A 2 3.01 -10.86 -3.92
C GLU A 2 4.03 -11.24 -5.02
N TYR A 3 5.32 -10.98 -4.83
CA TYR A 3 6.36 -11.33 -5.80
C TYR A 3 6.74 -12.82 -5.76
N TYR A 4 6.38 -13.51 -4.67
CA TYR A 4 6.69 -14.93 -4.46
C TYR A 4 5.45 -15.81 -4.25
N ASN A 5 4.29 -15.21 -3.93
CA ASN A 5 3.00 -15.89 -3.80
C ASN A 5 1.95 -15.19 -4.68
N GLU A 6 1.60 -15.83 -5.80
CA GLU A 6 0.61 -15.32 -6.75
C GLU A 6 -0.84 -15.36 -6.20
N GLU A 7 -1.11 -16.21 -5.19
CA GLU A 7 -2.39 -16.31 -4.47
C GLU A 7 -2.44 -15.48 -3.18
N SER A 8 -1.61 -14.45 -3.04
CA SER A 8 -1.64 -13.61 -1.84
C SER A 8 -2.94 -12.80 -1.79
N ASP A 9 -3.69 -12.90 -0.68
CA ASP A 9 -4.92 -12.10 -0.41
C ASP A 9 -4.68 -10.58 -0.44
N GLN A 10 -3.43 -10.16 -0.45
CA GLN A 10 -3.03 -8.75 -0.48
C GLN A 10 -2.71 -8.25 -1.88
N GLN A 11 -3.01 -9.02 -2.94
CA GLN A 11 -2.59 -8.66 -4.30
C GLN A 11 -3.12 -7.30 -4.77
N GLY A 12 -2.21 -6.39 -5.10
CA GLY A 12 -2.56 -5.03 -5.49
C GLY A 12 -2.80 -4.07 -4.32
N LEU A 13 -2.48 -4.48 -3.08
CA LEU A 13 -2.45 -3.60 -1.92
C LEU A 13 -1.00 -3.22 -1.59
N ALA A 14 -0.79 -1.93 -1.32
CA ALA A 14 0.47 -1.45 -0.77
C ALA A 14 0.25 -0.81 0.59
N GLU A 15 1.09 -1.16 1.55
CA GLU A 15 1.10 -0.52 2.87
C GLU A 15 2.13 0.61 2.89
N VAL A 16 1.68 1.81 3.26
CA VAL A 16 2.52 3.00 3.45
C VAL A 16 2.72 3.21 4.93
N ILE A 17 3.96 3.11 5.39
CA ILE A 17 4.32 3.26 6.81
C ILE A 17 4.89 4.66 7.07
N LEU A 18 4.15 5.44 7.83
CA LEU A 18 4.54 6.77 8.30
C LEU A 18 5.36 6.64 9.58
N ALA A 19 6.65 6.32 9.44
CA ALA A 19 7.53 6.07 10.58
C ALA A 19 7.87 7.32 11.42
N LYS A 20 7.85 8.51 10.81
CA LYS A 20 8.16 9.77 11.49
C LYS A 20 7.32 10.91 10.94
N HIS A 21 6.58 11.56 11.83
CA HIS A 21 5.79 12.72 11.51
C HIS A 21 6.04 13.81 12.57
N ARG A 22 6.48 15.01 12.17
CA ARG A 22 6.91 16.05 13.13
C ARG A 22 5.74 16.69 13.88
N ASN A 23 4.59 16.82 13.22
CA ASN A 23 3.45 17.60 13.69
C ASN A 23 2.16 16.78 13.67
N GLY A 24 2.24 15.46 13.78
CA GLY A 24 1.06 14.62 13.80
C GLY A 24 1.37 13.15 14.02
N PRO A 25 0.36 12.28 13.87
CA PRO A 25 0.48 10.87 14.16
C PRO A 25 1.36 10.16 13.14
N THR A 26 2.03 9.12 13.61
CA THR A 26 2.60 8.03 12.81
C THR A 26 1.55 6.93 12.62
N GLY A 27 1.73 6.06 11.65
CA GLY A 27 0.79 4.96 11.39
C GLY A 27 1.14 4.20 10.13
N SER A 28 0.29 3.25 9.78
CA SER A 28 0.32 2.63 8.45
C SER A 28 -1.04 2.76 7.79
N GLU A 29 -1.02 3.07 6.50
CA GLU A 29 -2.21 3.21 5.67
C GLU A 29 -2.10 2.29 4.46
N LYS A 30 -3.22 1.73 4.03
CA LYS A 30 -3.27 0.83 2.87
C LYS A 30 -3.77 1.58 1.64
N LEU A 31 -3.06 1.43 0.53
CA LEU A 31 -3.40 2.00 -0.78
C LEU A 31 -3.53 0.90 -1.83
N SER A 32 -4.24 1.20 -2.91
CA SER A 32 -4.28 0.34 -4.10
C SER A 32 -3.01 0.56 -4.95
N PHE A 33 -2.32 -0.50 -5.36
CA PHE A 33 -1.15 -0.44 -6.25
C PHE A 33 -1.44 -1.06 -7.61
N LEU A 34 -1.55 -0.21 -8.63
CA LEU A 34 -1.78 -0.59 -10.02
C LEU A 34 -0.46 -0.95 -10.70
N LYS A 35 -0.03 -2.22 -10.57
CA LYS A 35 1.25 -2.75 -11.11
C LYS A 35 1.51 -2.35 -12.57
N ARG A 36 0.49 -2.44 -13.43
CA ARG A 36 0.59 -2.11 -14.87
C ARG A 36 1.10 -0.69 -15.14
N TYR A 37 0.80 0.25 -14.23
CA TYR A 37 1.12 1.66 -14.38
C TYR A 37 2.13 2.15 -13.34
N ALA A 38 2.64 1.26 -12.47
CA ALA A 38 3.43 1.60 -11.30
C ALA A 38 2.82 2.78 -10.50
N LYS A 39 1.50 2.75 -10.31
CA LYS A 39 0.72 3.89 -9.77
C LYS A 39 -0.02 3.49 -8.49
N PHE A 40 0.04 4.35 -7.48
CA PHE A 40 -0.81 4.28 -6.30
C PHE A 40 -2.17 4.96 -6.56
N ALA A 41 -3.24 4.37 -6.06
CA ALA A 41 -4.59 4.90 -6.07
C ALA A 41 -5.21 4.77 -4.68
N ASP A 42 -6.26 5.55 -4.44
CA ASP A 42 -7.05 5.43 -3.21
C ASP A 42 -7.68 4.04 -3.11
N LEU A 43 -7.84 3.55 -1.89
CA LEU A 43 -8.52 2.29 -1.62
C LEU A 43 -10.06 2.45 -1.70
N ALA A 44 -10.58 3.66 -1.51
CA ALA A 44 -12.01 3.96 -1.37
C ALA A 44 -12.68 4.57 -2.62
N ALA A 45 -12.08 4.46 -3.80
CA ALA A 45 -12.64 5.02 -5.03
C ALA A 45 -13.89 4.29 -5.53
#